data_AF-A0A3P1WE15-F1
#
_entry.id   AF-A0A3P1WE15-F1
#
_cell.length_a   1.000
_cell.length_b   1.000
_cell.length_c   1.000
_cell.angle_alpha   90.00
_cell.angle_beta   90.00
_cell.angle_gamma   90.00
#
_symmetry.space_group_name_H-M   'P 1'
#
loop_
_entity.id
_entity.type
_entity.pdbx_description
1 polymer ?
#
loop_
_entity_poly.entity_id
_entity_poly.type
_entity_poly.pdbx_seq_one_letter_code
_entity_poly.pdbx_strand_id
1 'polypeptide(L)' 'MQCGKYIKLKDAHGHHIVRHADGGPTNSENHAVVCKPCHIKLHK' A
#
# COMPACT_ATOMS: atom_id res chain seq x y z
N MET A 1 -2.15 -8.61 1.69
CA MET A 1 -1.02 -8.83 2.62
C MET A 1 0.29 -8.51 1.91
N GLN A 2 1.24 -7.86 2.58
CA GLN A 2 2.60 -7.61 2.06
C GLN A 2 3.31 -8.95 1.82
N CYS A 3 4.01 -9.12 0.70
CA CYS A 3 4.65 -10.40 0.35
C CYS A 3 6.02 -10.66 1.01
N GLY A 4 6.51 -9.76 1.88
CA GLY A 4 7.77 -9.92 2.63
C GLY A 4 9.06 -9.84 1.81
N LYS A 5 8.97 -9.59 0.50
CA LYS A 5 10.16 -9.47 -0.38
C LYS A 5 10.77 -8.08 -0.28
N TYR A 6 12.08 -7.99 -0.52
CA TYR A 6 12.77 -6.71 -0.71
C TYR A 6 12.13 -5.93 -1.87
N ILE A 7 11.82 -4.65 -1.62
CA ILE A 7 11.21 -3.76 -2.60
C ILE A 7 12.26 -2.76 -3.04
N LYS A 8 12.58 -2.75 -4.34
CA LYS A 8 13.39 -1.68 -4.92
C LYS A 8 12.58 -0.39 -4.89
N LEU A 9 13.23 0.75 -4.62
CA LEU A 9 12.55 2.05 -4.54
C LEU A 9 11.65 2.36 -5.75
N LYS A 10 12.09 1.99 -6.96
CA LYS A 10 11.30 2.17 -8.20
C LYS A 10 10.00 1.36 -8.27
N ASP A 11 9.90 0.30 -7.46
CA ASP A 11 8.77 -0.64 -7.42
C ASP A 11 7.96 -0.47 -6.12
N ALA A 12 8.30 0.54 -5.30
CA ALA A 12 7.64 0.88 -4.05
C ALA A 12 6.41 1.77 -4.33
N HIS A 13 5.25 1.33 -3.85
CA HIS A 13 4.00 2.07 -4.00
C HIS A 13 3.38 2.31 -2.63
N GLY A 14 2.91 3.54 -2.42
CA GLY A 14 2.08 3.87 -1.25
C GLY A 14 0.69 3.26 -1.37
N HIS A 15 0.20 2.73 -0.26
CA HIS A 15 -1.11 2.12 -0.11
C HIS A 15 -1.76 2.67 1.16
N HIS A 16 -3.01 3.10 1.05
CA HIS A 16 -3.81 3.42 2.23
C HIS A 16 -4.35 2.12 2.84
N ILE A 17 -4.05 1.87 4.12
CA ILE A 17 -4.49 0.66 4.84
C ILE A 17 -6.03 0.64 4.94
N VAL A 18 -6.61 1.74 5.40
CA VAL A 18 -8.03 2.07 5.25
C VAL A 18 -8.17 2.88 3.98
N ARG A 19 -8.97 2.42 3.01
CA ARG A 19 -9.08 3.10 1.71
C ARG A 19 -9.58 4.52 1.90
N HIS A 20 -9.06 5.43 1.08
CA HIS A 20 -9.52 6.81 1.08
C HIS A 20 -11.03 6.92 0.76
N ALA A 21 -11.55 6.04 -0.10
CA ALA A 21 -12.98 5.95 -0.42
C ALA A 21 -13.86 5.58 0.78
N ASP A 22 -13.28 4.89 1.77
CA ASP A 22 -13.97 4.48 3.01
C ASP A 22 -13.75 5.50 4.15
N GLY A 23 -13.19 6.68 3.84
CA GLY A 23 -12.88 7.72 4.83
C GLY A 23 -11.49 7.61 5.46
N GLY A 24 -10.61 6.76 4.94
CA GLY A 24 -9.24 6.61 5.43
C GLY A 24 -8.42 7.91 5.30
N PRO A 25 -7.76 8.37 6.38
CA PRO A 25 -6.99 9.62 6.35
C PRO A 25 -5.69 9.47 5.56
N THR A 26 -5.20 10.58 4.99
CA THR A 26 -3.87 10.65 4.35
C THR A 26 -2.83 11.04 5.38
N ASN A 27 -2.40 10.08 6.20
CA ASN A 27 -1.37 10.28 7.22
C ASN A 27 -0.39 9.08 7.25
N SER A 28 0.74 9.23 7.95
CA SER A 28 1.76 8.19 8.02
C SER A 28 1.27 6.90 8.68
N GLU A 29 0.29 7.01 9.60
CA GLU A 29 -0.30 5.88 10.31
C GLU A 29 -1.15 4.99 9.39
N ASN A 30 -1.85 5.61 8.43
CA ASN A 30 -2.66 4.90 7.44
C ASN A 30 -1.87 4.56 6.16
N HIS A 31 -0.58 4.88 6.10
CA HIS A 31 0.28 4.63 4.94
C HIS A 31 1.05 3.32 5.09
N ALA A 32 1.02 2.50 4.03
CA ALA A 32 1.87 1.32 3.88
C ALA A 32 2.60 1.35 2.55
N VAL A 33 3.86 0.90 2.52
CA VAL A 33 4.64 0.76 1.28
C VAL A 33 4.60 -0.70 0.82
N VAL A 34 4.00 -0.94 -0.33
CA VAL A 34 3.80 -2.27 -0.94
C VAL A 34 4.44 -2.34 -2.32
N CYS A 35 4.76 -3.53 -2.81
CA CYS A 35 5.16 -3.69 -4.21
C CYS A 35 3.93 -3.63 -5.14
N LYS A 36 4.12 -3.23 -6.41
CA LYS A 36 3.01 -3.09 -7.39
C LYS A 36 2.05 -4.28 -7.44
N PRO A 37 2.50 -5.55 -7.48
CA PRO A 37 1.59 -6.69 -7.50
C PRO A 37 0.76 -6.84 -6.23
N CYS A 38 1.33 -6.51 -5.06
CA CYS A 38 0.59 -6.54 -3.80
C CYS A 38 -0.40 -5.38 -3.71
N HIS A 39 -0.01 -4.19 -4.18
CA HIS A 39 -0.89 -3.02 -4.23
C HIS A 39 -2.18 -3.32 -5.00
N ILE A 40 -2.06 -3.92 -6.18
CA ILE A 40 -3.22 -4.28 -7.00
C ILE A 40 -4.09 -5.33 -6.30
N LYS A 41 -3.49 -6.35 -5.67
CA LYS A 41 -4.24 -7.38 -4.95
C LYS A 41 -5.00 -6.85 -3.74
N LEU A 42 -4.46 -5.84 -3.05
CA LEU A 42 -5.12 -5.19 -1.89
C LEU A 42 -6.29 -4.28 -2.30
N HIS A 43 -6.29 -3.79 -3.55
CA HIS A 43 -7.37 -2.98 -4.12
C HIS A 43 -8.47 -3.81 -4.81
N LYS A 44 -8.31 -5.13 -4.89
CA LYS A 44 -9.44 -6.03 -5.19
C LYS A 44 -10.38 -6.16 -3.99
#